data_AF-A0A1N6DVR9-F1
#
_entry.id   AF-A0A1N6DVR9-F1
#
_cell.length_a   1.000
_cell.length_b   1.000
_cell.length_c   1.000
_cell.angle_alpha   90.00
_cell.angle_beta   90.00
_cell.angle_gamma   90.00
#
_symmetry.space_group_name_H-M   'P 1'
#
loop_
_entity.id
_entity.type
_entity.pdbx_description
1 polymer ?
#
loop_
_entity_poly.entity_id
_entity_poly.type
_entity_poly.pdbx_seq_one_letter_code
_entity_poly.pdbx_strand_id
1 'polypeptide(L)'
;MSPRSRTNQLLYQAELLVGLPVGDDEHSPARRMAIEESALALFELALGSLLKEVTEHARLTSHDWRALLASDGPDVAELQRLRDAMQQPESWLYWLVGQLEKLHSDDGAARRAVQNPSMIAVGSQLTLAEQLLENLQAAKRDIASLRETSQEW
;
A
#
# COMPACT_ATOMS: atom_id res chain seq x y z
N MET A 1 -17.34 12.97 -6.28
CA MET A 1 -16.98 11.54 -6.22
C MET A 1 -16.87 11.16 -4.76
N SER A 2 -17.46 10.06 -4.30
CA SER A 2 -17.41 9.67 -2.87
C SER A 2 -16.03 9.13 -2.46
N PRO A 3 -15.64 9.22 -1.17
CA PRO A 3 -14.41 8.60 -0.66
C PRO A 3 -14.30 7.12 -1.06
N ARG A 4 -15.38 6.36 -0.90
CA ARG A 4 -15.46 4.94 -1.32
C ARG A 4 -15.12 4.71 -2.78
N SER A 5 -15.69 5.50 -3.68
CA SER A 5 -15.41 5.41 -5.11
C SER A 5 -13.95 5.76 -5.40
N ARG A 6 -13.40 6.75 -4.69
CA ARG A 6 -11.99 7.16 -4.83
C ARG A 6 -11.02 6.09 -4.36
N THR A 7 -11.27 5.46 -3.23
CA THR A 7 -10.47 4.34 -2.70
C THR A 7 -10.40 3.20 -3.73
N ASN A 8 -11.56 2.80 -4.28
CA ASN A 8 -11.61 1.72 -5.27
C ASN A 8 -10.89 2.08 -6.57
N GLN A 9 -11.06 3.31 -7.04
CA GLN A 9 -10.39 3.79 -8.25
C GLN A 9 -8.86 3.75 -8.09
N LEU A 10 -8.34 4.24 -6.97
CA LEU A 10 -6.90 4.33 -6.74
C LEU A 10 -6.24 2.96 -6.57
N LEU A 11 -6.89 2.04 -5.84
CA LEU A 11 -6.42 0.65 -5.74
C LEU A 11 -6.36 -0.02 -7.11
N TYR A 12 -7.42 0.13 -7.90
CA TYR A 12 -7.44 -0.43 -9.26
C TYR A 12 -6.37 0.19 -10.17
N GLN A 13 -6.14 1.50 -10.08
CA GLN A 13 -5.08 2.16 -10.84
C GLN A 13 -3.68 1.68 -10.43
N ALA A 14 -3.43 1.46 -9.13
CA ALA A 14 -2.18 0.89 -8.66
C ALA A 14 -1.94 -0.52 -9.24
N GLU A 15 -2.96 -1.37 -9.25
CA GLU A 15 -2.88 -2.72 -9.87
C GLU A 15 -2.58 -2.66 -11.36
N LEU A 16 -3.26 -1.76 -12.10
CA LEU A 16 -3.02 -1.56 -13.52
C LEU A 16 -1.58 -1.08 -13.81
N LEU A 17 -1.04 -0.19 -12.97
CA LEU A 17 0.34 0.26 -13.12
C LEU A 17 1.32 -0.90 -12.97
N VAL A 18 1.15 -1.74 -11.95
CA VAL A 18 2.02 -2.91 -11.73
C VAL A 18 1.99 -3.87 -12.91
N GLY A 19 0.85 -3.98 -13.60
CA GLY A 19 0.70 -4.80 -14.81
C GLY A 19 1.29 -4.21 -16.09
N LEU A 20 1.86 -3.01 -16.07
CA LEU A 20 2.41 -2.39 -17.27
C LEU A 20 3.67 -3.12 -17.78
N PRO A 21 3.84 -3.25 -19.10
CA PRO A 21 5.03 -3.88 -19.66
C PRO A 21 6.27 -3.02 -19.41
N VAL A 22 7.26 -3.64 -18.77
CA VAL A 22 8.57 -3.01 -18.52
C VAL A 22 9.39 -2.88 -19.81
N GLY A 23 9.15 -3.73 -20.80
CA GLY A 23 9.97 -3.83 -22.02
C GLY A 23 11.28 -4.59 -21.79
N ASP A 24 11.99 -4.85 -22.88
CA ASP A 24 13.28 -5.55 -22.91
C ASP A 24 14.32 -4.66 -23.62
N ASP A 25 14.48 -3.46 -23.09
CA ASP A 25 15.45 -2.46 -23.54
C ASP A 25 16.36 -2.03 -22.38
N GLU A 26 17.35 -1.19 -22.66
CA GLU A 26 18.30 -0.66 -21.66
C GLU A 26 17.61 0.14 -20.53
N HIS A 27 16.38 0.60 -20.74
CA HIS A 27 15.60 1.32 -19.74
C HIS A 27 14.71 0.40 -18.90
N SER A 28 14.65 -0.89 -19.20
CA SER A 28 13.82 -1.85 -18.47
C SER A 28 14.03 -1.81 -16.94
N PRO A 29 15.25 -1.70 -16.37
CA PRO A 29 15.40 -1.65 -14.92
C PRO A 29 14.82 -0.36 -14.32
N ALA A 30 15.07 0.79 -14.97
CA ALA A 30 14.58 2.08 -14.52
C ALA A 30 13.05 2.18 -14.66
N ARG A 31 12.48 1.66 -15.75
CA ARG A 31 11.03 1.62 -15.97
C ARG A 31 10.32 0.77 -14.92
N ARG A 32 10.91 -0.39 -14.56
CA ARG A 32 10.39 -1.24 -13.49
C ARG A 32 10.34 -0.50 -12.16
N MET A 33 11.44 0.16 -11.77
CA MET A 33 11.50 0.93 -10.53
C MET A 33 10.46 2.06 -10.52
N ALA A 34 10.36 2.80 -11.62
CA ALA A 34 9.36 3.87 -11.75
C ALA A 34 7.93 3.36 -11.63
N ILE A 35 7.61 2.20 -12.22
CA ILE A 35 6.30 1.56 -12.09
C ILE A 35 6.02 1.15 -10.64
N GLU A 36 6.98 0.49 -10.00
CA GLU A 36 6.87 0.01 -8.61
C GLU A 36 6.62 1.18 -7.65
N GLU A 37 7.40 2.26 -7.73
CA GLU A 37 7.22 3.44 -6.88
C GLU A 37 5.96 4.23 -7.20
N SER A 38 5.58 4.33 -8.49
CA SER A 38 4.32 4.99 -8.88
C SER A 38 3.10 4.25 -8.35
N ALA A 39 3.13 2.91 -8.36
CA ALA A 39 2.06 2.10 -7.80
C ALA A 39 1.98 2.24 -6.26
N LEU A 40 3.12 2.34 -5.57
CA LEU A 40 3.14 2.64 -4.13
C LEU A 40 2.60 4.04 -3.81
N ALA A 41 2.95 5.06 -4.60
CA ALA A 41 2.39 6.40 -4.45
C ALA A 41 0.88 6.43 -4.67
N LEU A 42 0.36 5.69 -5.66
CA LEU A 42 -1.09 5.53 -5.85
C LEU A 42 -1.74 4.78 -4.68
N PHE A 43 -1.07 3.78 -4.13
CA PHE A 43 -1.54 3.09 -2.93
C PHE A 43 -1.61 4.03 -1.72
N GLU A 44 -0.63 4.91 -1.50
CA GLU A 44 -0.69 5.90 -0.42
C GLU A 44 -1.92 6.83 -0.56
N LEU A 45 -2.19 7.30 -1.77
CA LEU A 45 -3.42 8.06 -2.05
C LEU A 45 -4.67 7.23 -1.75
N ALA A 46 -4.65 5.93 -2.08
CA ALA A 46 -5.75 5.03 -1.80
C ALA A 46 -5.96 4.84 -0.29
N LEU A 47 -4.88 4.70 0.47
CA LEU A 47 -4.89 4.59 1.93
C LEU A 47 -5.47 5.87 2.56
N GLY A 48 -5.02 7.06 2.13
CA GLY A 48 -5.59 8.32 2.60
C GLY A 48 -7.08 8.47 2.26
N SER A 49 -7.51 7.95 1.10
CA SER A 49 -8.93 7.91 0.73
C SER A 49 -9.73 6.92 1.58
N LEU A 50 -9.18 5.74 1.86
CA LEU A 50 -9.78 4.73 2.73
C LEU A 50 -9.98 5.27 4.13
N LEU A 51 -8.97 5.92 4.71
CA LEU A 51 -9.04 6.48 6.04
C LEU A 51 -10.16 7.53 6.14
N LYS A 52 -10.24 8.45 5.16
CA LYS A 52 -11.35 9.42 5.06
C LYS A 52 -12.72 8.74 4.95
N GLU A 53 -12.80 7.65 4.21
CA GLU A 53 -14.02 6.86 4.06
C GLU A 53 -14.45 6.24 5.39
N VAL A 54 -13.55 5.54 6.09
CA VAL A 54 -13.90 4.81 7.32
C VAL A 54 -14.03 5.71 8.54
N THR A 55 -13.49 6.93 8.50
CA THR A 55 -13.63 7.92 9.58
C THR A 55 -14.64 9.03 9.27
N GLU A 56 -15.47 8.88 8.23
CA GLU A 56 -16.41 9.94 7.80
C GLU A 56 -17.33 10.40 8.95
N HIS A 57 -17.75 9.48 9.82
CA HIS A 57 -18.60 9.75 10.97
C HIS A 57 -17.87 10.44 12.14
N ALA A 58 -16.54 10.32 12.22
CA ALA A 58 -15.74 10.77 13.36
C ALA A 58 -15.35 12.26 13.31
N ARG A 59 -15.64 12.97 12.20
CA ARG A 59 -15.40 14.43 12.03
C ARG A 59 -13.97 14.87 12.39
N LEU A 60 -12.97 14.07 12.00
CA LEU A 60 -11.57 14.33 12.29
C LEU A 60 -11.05 15.58 11.57
N THR A 61 -10.12 16.30 12.19
CA THR A 61 -9.54 17.54 11.64
C THR A 61 -8.39 17.28 10.66
N SER A 62 -7.75 16.12 10.74
CA SER A 62 -6.68 15.67 9.84
C SER A 62 -6.93 14.24 9.39
N HIS A 63 -6.44 13.92 8.20
CA HIS A 63 -6.49 12.58 7.62
C HIS A 63 -5.11 12.11 7.15
N ASP A 64 -4.07 12.62 7.81
CA ASP A 64 -2.72 12.10 7.63
C ASP A 64 -2.66 10.66 8.15
N TRP A 65 -2.22 9.74 7.30
CA TRP A 65 -2.31 8.32 7.62
C TRP A 65 -1.37 7.92 8.77
N ARG A 66 -0.22 8.59 8.93
CA ARG A 66 0.70 8.33 10.03
C ARG A 66 0.07 8.74 11.35
N ALA A 67 -0.57 9.91 11.40
CA ALA A 67 -1.28 10.36 12.58
C ALA A 67 -2.48 9.45 12.94
N LEU A 68 -3.25 9.01 11.94
CA LEU A 68 -4.43 8.17 12.18
C LEU A 68 -4.09 6.74 12.60
N LEU A 69 -3.01 6.17 12.05
CA LEU A 69 -2.53 4.81 12.34
C LEU A 69 -1.46 4.77 13.44
N ALA A 70 -1.10 5.90 14.05
CA ALA A 70 -0.27 5.93 15.24
C ALA A 70 -0.96 5.23 16.43
N SER A 71 -0.17 4.68 17.36
CA SER A 71 -0.69 4.00 18.55
C SER A 71 -1.54 4.89 19.45
N ASP A 72 -1.29 6.20 19.43
CA ASP A 72 -2.01 7.25 20.14
C ASP A 72 -3.01 8.01 19.26
N GLY A 73 -3.31 7.47 18.06
CA GLY A 73 -4.29 8.05 17.15
C GLY A 73 -5.73 8.00 17.70
N PRO A 74 -6.71 8.59 16.97
CA PRO A 74 -8.09 8.68 17.43
C PRO A 74 -8.73 7.33 17.78
N ASP A 75 -9.60 7.33 18.80
CA ASP A 75 -10.33 6.13 19.24
C ASP A 75 -11.54 5.87 18.32
N VAL A 76 -11.26 5.25 17.17
CA VAL A 76 -12.24 4.84 16.17
C VAL A 76 -12.01 3.36 15.87
N ALA A 77 -13.06 2.54 15.95
CA ALA A 77 -12.95 1.08 15.85
C ALA A 77 -12.30 0.62 14.53
N GLU A 78 -12.65 1.26 13.41
CA GLU A 78 -12.07 1.00 12.10
C GLU A 78 -10.57 1.30 12.07
N LEU A 79 -10.15 2.40 12.71
CA LEU A 79 -8.73 2.76 12.82
C LEU A 79 -8.00 1.75 13.70
N GLN A 80 -8.61 1.29 14.80
CA GLN A 80 -8.00 0.28 15.66
C GLN A 80 -7.78 -1.03 14.90
N ARG A 81 -8.75 -1.50 14.11
CA ARG A 81 -8.57 -2.69 13.26
C ARG A 81 -7.42 -2.53 12.26
N LEU A 82 -7.29 -1.34 11.65
CA LEU A 82 -6.18 -1.05 10.75
C LEU A 82 -4.84 -0.98 11.50
N ARG A 83 -4.79 -0.43 12.71
CA ARG A 83 -3.57 -0.47 13.55
C ARG A 83 -3.17 -1.90 13.88
N ASP A 84 -4.13 -2.74 14.27
CA ASP A 84 -3.88 -4.14 14.58
C ASP A 84 -3.31 -4.87 13.36
N ALA A 85 -3.90 -4.65 12.18
CA ALA A 85 -3.36 -5.15 10.91
C ALA A 85 -1.94 -4.63 10.63
N MET A 86 -1.66 -3.35 10.89
CA MET A 86 -0.32 -2.76 10.73
C MET A 86 0.73 -3.35 11.70
N GLN A 87 0.33 -4.05 12.76
CA GLN A 87 1.24 -4.75 13.68
C GLN A 87 1.42 -6.23 13.34
N GLN A 88 0.64 -6.78 12.42
CA GLN A 88 0.70 -8.19 11.99
C GLN A 88 1.66 -8.35 10.81
N PRO A 89 2.82 -9.02 10.94
CA PRO A 89 3.81 -9.12 9.86
C PRO A 89 3.30 -9.73 8.55
N GLU A 90 2.29 -10.59 8.64
CA GLU A 90 1.60 -11.24 7.52
C GLU A 90 0.52 -10.36 6.86
N SER A 91 0.17 -9.23 7.48
CA SER A 91 -0.84 -8.32 6.95
C SER A 91 -0.30 -7.52 5.77
N TRP A 92 -1.18 -7.30 4.81
CA TRP A 92 -0.89 -6.40 3.69
C TRP A 92 -0.54 -4.99 4.15
N LEU A 93 -1.12 -4.52 5.26
CA LEU A 93 -0.93 -3.16 5.72
C LEU A 93 0.45 -3.00 6.38
N TYR A 94 0.91 -4.00 7.14
CA TYR A 94 2.28 -4.03 7.66
C TYR A 94 3.30 -3.89 6.52
N TRP A 95 3.15 -4.73 5.48
CA TRP A 95 4.10 -4.73 4.37
C TRP A 95 4.04 -3.44 3.56
N LEU A 96 2.84 -2.98 3.18
CA LEU A 96 2.67 -1.79 2.34
C LEU A 96 3.10 -0.50 3.05
N VAL A 97 2.77 -0.32 4.34
CA VAL A 97 3.26 0.82 5.12
C VAL A 97 4.78 0.79 5.21
N GLY A 98 5.39 -0.37 5.41
CA GLY A 98 6.84 -0.52 5.36
C GLY A 98 7.45 -0.09 4.02
N GLN A 99 6.76 -0.29 2.89
CA GLN A 99 7.21 0.23 1.59
C GLN A 99 6.97 1.74 1.44
N LEU A 100 5.89 2.28 2.00
CA LEU A 100 5.66 3.73 2.01
C LEU A 100 6.72 4.49 2.81
N GLU A 101 7.17 3.92 3.94
CA GLU A 101 8.28 4.52 4.68
C GLU A 101 9.59 4.52 3.88
N LYS A 102 9.86 3.45 3.11
CA LYS A 102 11.00 3.45 2.17
C LYS A 102 10.82 4.44 1.04
N LEU A 103 9.61 4.57 0.49
CA LEU A 103 9.29 5.52 -0.56
C LEU A 103 9.56 6.97 -0.12
N HIS A 104 9.33 7.27 1.15
CA HIS A 104 9.60 8.60 1.73
C HIS A 104 11.04 8.79 2.21
N SER A 105 11.86 7.73 2.19
CA SER A 105 13.29 7.83 2.51
C SER A 105 14.10 8.30 1.28
N ASP A 106 15.31 8.81 1.53
CA ASP A 106 16.24 9.22 0.46
C ASP A 106 16.63 8.05 -0.48
N ASP A 107 16.46 6.82 -0.01
CA ASP A 107 16.79 5.61 -0.76
C ASP A 107 15.71 5.22 -1.78
N GLY A 108 14.45 5.61 -1.56
CA GLY A 108 13.31 5.13 -2.34
C GLY A 108 12.93 3.67 -2.05
N ALA A 109 11.73 3.26 -2.47
CA ALA A 109 11.21 1.91 -2.21
C ALA A 109 11.74 0.87 -3.20
N ALA A 110 12.05 1.28 -4.43
CA ALA A 110 12.52 0.36 -5.48
C ALA A 110 14.04 0.17 -5.49
N ARG A 111 14.78 0.75 -4.54
CA ARG A 111 16.23 0.58 -4.45
C ARG A 111 16.58 -0.87 -4.13
N ARG A 112 17.24 -1.51 -5.09
CA ARG A 112 17.80 -2.85 -4.93
C ARG A 112 19.22 -2.71 -4.40
N ALA A 113 19.54 -3.39 -3.30
CA ALA A 113 20.95 -3.61 -2.94
C ALA A 113 21.62 -4.32 -4.11
N VAL A 114 22.76 -3.82 -4.57
CA VAL A 114 23.54 -4.45 -5.65
C VAL A 114 23.88 -5.87 -5.17
N GLN A 115 23.16 -6.87 -5.69
CA GLN A 115 23.47 -8.24 -5.36
C GLN A 115 24.84 -8.56 -5.93
N ASN A 116 25.74 -8.99 -5.05
CA ASN A 116 27.08 -9.41 -5.44
C ASN A 116 26.96 -10.47 -6.54
N PRO A 117 27.54 -10.26 -7.73
CA PRO A 117 27.38 -11.17 -8.88
C PRO A 117 27.94 -12.59 -8.64
N SER A 118 28.61 -12.82 -7.52
CA SER A 118 29.14 -14.09 -7.05
C SER A 118 28.20 -14.89 -6.13
N MET A 119 27.00 -14.38 -5.82
CA MET A 119 26.06 -15.05 -4.93
C MET A 119 24.88 -15.63 -5.72
N ILE A 120 24.83 -16.95 -5.86
CA ILE A 120 23.63 -17.65 -6.37
C ILE A 120 22.60 -17.58 -5.25
N ALA A 121 21.67 -16.63 -5.33
CA ALA A 121 20.51 -16.59 -4.46
C ALA A 121 19.61 -17.81 -4.78
N VAL A 122 19.73 -18.86 -3.96
CA VAL A 122 18.80 -19.98 -3.95
C VAL A 122 17.54 -19.55 -3.22
N GLY A 123 16.43 -19.50 -3.94
CA GLY A 123 15.09 -19.22 -3.41
C GLY A 123 14.38 -18.22 -4.32
N SER A 124 13.31 -18.67 -4.99
CA SER A 124 12.41 -17.82 -5.78
C SER A 124 11.71 -16.81 -4.86
N GLN A 125 12.42 -15.74 -4.49
CA GLN A 125 11.81 -14.60 -3.85
C GLN A 125 10.98 -13.87 -4.89
N LEU A 126 9.69 -13.70 -4.60
CA LEU A 126 8.80 -12.88 -5.41
C LEU A 126 9.44 -11.53 -5.68
N THR A 127 9.34 -11.04 -6.91
CA THR A 127 9.74 -9.68 -7.27
C THR A 127 8.92 -8.67 -6.47
N LEU A 128 9.44 -7.44 -6.33
CA LEU A 128 8.72 -6.37 -5.63
C LEU A 128 7.35 -6.11 -6.28
N ALA A 129 7.26 -6.15 -7.61
CA ALA A 129 6.00 -6.04 -8.36
C ALA A 129 5.00 -7.15 -8.01
N GLU A 130 5.44 -8.41 -7.92
CA GLU A 130 4.57 -9.54 -7.53
C GLU A 130 4.07 -9.39 -6.09
N GLN A 131 4.97 -9.07 -5.14
CA GLN A 131 4.59 -8.81 -3.75
C GLN A 131 3.61 -7.64 -3.65
N LEU A 132 3.84 -6.56 -4.39
CA LEU A 132 2.95 -5.39 -4.41
C LEU A 132 1.57 -5.79 -4.92
N LEU A 133 1.48 -6.54 -6.01
CA LEU A 133 0.20 -7.00 -6.55
C LEU A 133 -0.55 -7.89 -5.55
N GLU A 134 0.13 -8.84 -4.91
CA GLU A 134 -0.46 -9.72 -3.88
C GLU A 134 -1.02 -8.91 -2.71
N ASN A 135 -0.25 -7.94 -2.21
CA ASN A 135 -0.66 -7.09 -1.10
C ASN A 135 -1.80 -6.14 -1.48
N LEU A 136 -1.85 -5.62 -2.71
CA LEU A 136 -2.98 -4.82 -3.21
C LEU A 136 -4.27 -5.65 -3.30
N GLN A 137 -4.19 -6.91 -3.76
CA GLN A 137 -5.36 -7.80 -3.79
C GLN A 137 -5.82 -8.21 -2.38
N ALA A 138 -4.89 -8.43 -1.46
CA ALA A 138 -5.21 -8.64 -0.05
C ALA A 138 -5.90 -7.42 0.56
N ALA A 139 -5.38 -6.21 0.32
CA ALA A 139 -5.99 -4.97 0.77
C ALA A 139 -7.44 -4.81 0.30
N LYS A 140 -7.72 -5.09 -0.99
CA LYS A 140 -9.09 -5.01 -1.53
C LYS A 140 -10.07 -5.97 -0.84
N ARG A 141 -9.62 -7.18 -0.50
CA ARG A 141 -10.44 -8.17 0.22
C ARG A 141 -10.76 -7.70 1.63
N ASP A 142 -9.74 -7.27 2.38
CA ASP A 142 -9.92 -6.83 3.76
C ASP A 142 -10.69 -5.52 3.86
N ILE A 143 -10.49 -4.58 2.93
CA ILE A 143 -11.27 -3.34 2.85
C ILE A 143 -12.76 -3.62 2.61
N ALA A 144 -13.09 -4.64 1.81
CA ALA A 144 -14.48 -5.05 1.63
C ALA A 144 -15.10 -5.52 2.96
N SER A 145 -14.37 -6.36 3.72
CA SER A 145 -14.80 -6.81 5.05
C SER A 145 -14.92 -5.64 6.05
N LEU A 146 -13.96 -4.71 6.05
CA LEU A 146 -13.97 -3.53 6.92
C LEU A 146 -15.22 -2.66 6.68
N ARG A 147 -15.64 -2.53 5.43
CA ARG A 147 -16.83 -1.76 5.04
C ARG A 147 -18.13 -2.42 5.44
N GLU A 148 -18.20 -3.75 5.44
CA GLU A 148 -19.38 -4.47 5.92
C GLU A 148 -19.63 -4.13 7.38
N THR A 149 -18.58 -4.15 8.21
CA THR A 149 -18.71 -3.80 9.63
C THR A 149 -19.01 -2.31 9.85
N SER A 150 -18.49 -1.43 9.00
CA SER A 150 -18.76 0.02 9.11
C SER A 150 -20.20 0.40 8.74
N GLN A 151 -20.93 -0.43 7.98
CA GLN A 151 -22.34 -0.17 7.62
C GLN A 151 -23.33 -0.55 8.74
N GLU A 152 -22.87 -1.24 9.78
CA GLU A 152 -23.70 -1.64 10.93
C GLU A 152 -23.87 -0.52 11.97
N TRP A 153 -23.22 0.63 11.78
CA TRP A 153 -23.21 1.79 12.69
C TRP A 153 -23.75 3.05 12.00
#